data_AF-A0AAX1N0M1-F1
#
_entry.id   AF-A0AAX1N0M1-F1
#
_cell.length_a   1.000
_cell.length_b   1.000
_cell.length_c   1.000
_cell.angle_alpha   90.00
_cell.angle_beta   90.00
_cell.angle_gamma   90.00
#
_symmetry.space_group_name_H-M   'P 1'
#
loop_
_entity.id
_entity.type
_entity.pdbx_description
1 polymer ?
#
loop_
_entity_poly.entity_id
_entity_poly.type
_entity_poly.pdbx_seq_one_letter_code
_entity_poly.pdbx_strand_id
1 'polypeptide(L)'
;MEHQLQKLGRLIHQAKIAFVVLSILNVAFLLFEDCVLSEKMITVAWSGVLMISIKSLNNSMKDILILLMLLLLSLNLFLLMFDIEFFIRQSFGSLIEFITIAFFFKRVIREEGKLQTLESRVYP
;
A
#
# COMPACT_ATOMS: atom_id res chain seq x y z
N MET A 1 -10.78 1.58 -25.70
CA MET A 1 -10.74 0.63 -24.56
C MET A 1 -9.29 0.22 -24.24
N GLU A 2 -8.52 -0.26 -25.23
CA GLU A 2 -7.10 -0.68 -25.07
C GLU A 2 -6.18 0.34 -24.38
N HIS A 3 -6.24 1.62 -24.79
CA HIS A 3 -5.39 2.66 -24.20
C HIS A 3 -5.66 2.88 -22.69
N GLN A 4 -6.88 2.65 -22.20
CA GLN A 4 -7.21 2.74 -20.78
C GLN A 4 -6.77 1.48 -20.02
N LEU A 5 -6.91 0.30 -20.64
CA LEU A 5 -6.39 -0.96 -20.08
C LEU A 5 -4.87 -0.90 -19.89
N GLN A 6 -4.14 -0.35 -20.88
CA GLN A 6 -2.69 -0.12 -20.80
C GLN A 6 -2.31 0.88 -19.70
N LYS A 7 -3.16 1.87 -19.40
CA LYS A 7 -2.94 2.79 -18.27
C LYS A 7 -3.11 2.07 -16.94
N LEU A 8 -4.15 1.24 -16.80
CA LEU A 8 -4.36 0.44 -15.59
C LEU A 8 -3.20 -0.53 -15.35
N GLY A 9 -2.74 -1.23 -16.40
CA GLY A 9 -1.58 -2.11 -16.32
C GLY A 9 -0.30 -1.39 -15.89
N ARG A 10 -0.06 -0.16 -16.41
CA ARG A 10 1.05 0.69 -15.96
C ARG A 10 0.91 1.12 -14.49
N LEU A 11 -0.30 1.44 -14.03
CA LEU A 11 -0.55 1.79 -12.63
C LEU A 11 -0.28 0.60 -11.70
N ILE A 12 -0.72 -0.60 -12.06
CA ILE A 12 -0.43 -1.82 -11.31
C ILE A 12 1.09 -2.03 -11.22
N HIS A 13 1.81 -1.90 -12.34
CA HIS A 13 3.26 -2.06 -12.34
C HIS A 13 3.97 -1.02 -11.46
N GLN A 14 3.56 0.25 -11.53
CA GLN A 14 4.09 1.32 -10.68
C GLN A 14 3.81 1.07 -9.19
N ALA A 15 2.61 0.59 -8.84
CA ALA A 15 2.26 0.24 -7.46
C ALA A 15 3.12 -0.92 -6.92
N LYS A 16 3.38 -1.94 -7.74
CA LYS A 16 4.28 -3.04 -7.36
C LYS A 16 5.68 -2.54 -7.04
N ILE A 17 6.25 -1.68 -7.90
CA ILE A 17 7.57 -1.10 -7.65
C ILE A 17 7.56 -0.28 -6.36
N ALA A 18 6.54 0.56 -6.16
CA ALA A 18 6.43 1.36 -4.95
C ALA A 18 6.37 0.47 -3.69
N PHE A 19 5.63 -0.63 -3.71
CA PHE A 19 5.53 -1.55 -2.57
C PHE A 19 6.85 -2.27 -2.28
N VAL A 20 7.62 -2.65 -3.31
CA VAL A 20 8.97 -3.17 -3.12
C VAL A 20 9.86 -2.13 -2.44
N VAL A 21 9.84 -0.89 -2.94
CA VAL A 21 10.65 0.20 -2.37
C VAL A 21 10.27 0.48 -0.92
N LEU A 22 8.98 0.56 -0.59
CA LEU A 22 8.50 0.74 0.79
C LEU A 22 8.94 -0.42 1.69
N SER A 23 8.85 -1.66 1.22
CA SER A 23 9.29 -2.84 1.98
C SER A 23 10.80 -2.81 2.26
N ILE A 24 11.61 -2.42 1.27
CA ILE A 24 13.06 -2.27 1.44
C ILE A 24 13.36 -1.13 2.43
N LEU A 25 12.67 0.00 2.32
CA LEU A 25 12.85 1.13 3.23
C LEU A 25 12.52 0.75 4.67
N ASN A 26 11.42 0.04 4.93
CA ASN A 26 11.06 -0.44 6.28
C ASN A 26 12.14 -1.34 6.87
N VAL A 27 12.63 -2.31 6.09
CA VAL A 27 13.70 -3.20 6.54
C VAL A 27 15.01 -2.42 6.74
N ALA A 28 15.31 -1.45 5.90
CA ALA A 28 16.49 -0.61 6.04
C ALA A 28 16.43 0.25 7.31
N PHE A 29 15.30 0.91 7.59
CA PHE A 29 15.12 1.69 8.82
C PHE A 29 15.32 0.83 10.07
N LEU A 30 14.84 -0.41 10.06
CA LEU A 30 15.04 -1.35 11.14
C LEU A 30 16.52 -1.70 11.43
N LEU A 31 17.41 -1.57 10.45
CA LEU A 31 18.85 -1.78 10.65
C LEU A 31 19.53 -0.59 11.34
N PHE A 32 18.95 0.60 11.27
CA PHE A 32 19.50 1.82 11.85
C PHE A 32 18.80 2.24 13.17
N GLU A 33 17.62 1.70 13.44
CA GLU A 33 16.89 1.96 14.70
C GLU A 33 17.27 0.96 15.80
N ASP A 34 17.53 1.49 17.00
CA ASP A 34 17.62 0.70 18.23
C ASP A 34 16.22 0.26 18.66
N CYS A 35 15.77 -0.85 18.08
CA CYS A 35 14.47 -1.47 18.33
C CYS A 35 14.58 -2.80 19.08
N VAL A 36 13.62 -3.07 19.97
CA VAL A 36 13.48 -4.38 20.62
C VAL A 36 12.99 -5.45 19.63
N LEU A 37 13.15 -6.73 19.97
CA LEU A 37 12.83 -7.85 19.07
C LEU A 37 11.35 -7.85 18.61
N SER A 38 10.41 -7.47 19.49
CA SER A 38 8.98 -7.38 19.15
C SER A 38 8.71 -6.34 18.07
N GLU A 39 9.28 -5.15 18.19
CA GLU A 39 9.20 -4.07 17.19
C GLU A 39 9.77 -4.52 15.84
N LYS A 40 10.89 -5.26 15.89
CA LYS A 40 11.51 -5.82 14.68
C LYS A 40 10.59 -6.83 13.99
N MET A 41 9.97 -7.74 14.76
CA MET A 41 9.02 -8.71 14.21
C MET A 41 7.80 -8.03 13.58
N ILE A 42 7.26 -6.98 14.20
CA ILE A 42 6.14 -6.22 13.67
C ILE A 42 6.50 -5.58 12.32
N THR A 43 7.65 -4.90 12.24
CA THR A 43 8.12 -4.23 11.02
C THR A 43 8.37 -5.21 9.88
N VAL A 44 8.99 -6.36 10.19
CA VAL A 44 9.23 -7.43 9.21
C VAL A 44 7.91 -8.05 8.75
N ALA A 45 6.97 -8.30 9.66
CA ALA A 45 5.65 -8.83 9.32
C ALA A 45 4.90 -7.86 8.39
N TRP A 46 4.92 -6.56 8.70
CA TRP A 46 4.32 -5.52 7.87
C TRP A 46 4.96 -5.44 6.47
N SER A 47 6.29 -5.48 6.40
CA SER A 47 7.02 -5.55 5.13
C SER A 47 6.65 -6.81 4.32
N GLY A 48 6.43 -7.93 5.01
CA GLY A 48 5.92 -9.16 4.40
C GLY A 48 4.51 -9.00 3.82
N VAL A 49 3.61 -8.30 4.52
CA VAL A 49 2.26 -7.97 4.03
C VAL A 49 2.36 -7.18 2.72
N LEU A 50 3.15 -6.11 2.68
CA LEU A 50 3.36 -5.31 1.47
C LEU A 50 3.87 -6.16 0.29
N MET A 51 4.84 -7.04 0.54
CA MET A 51 5.40 -7.93 -0.48
C MET A 51 4.41 -8.97 -1.00
N ILE A 52 3.56 -9.54 -0.13
CA ILE A 52 2.53 -10.49 -0.56
C ILE A 52 1.44 -9.77 -1.37
N SER A 53 1.07 -8.55 -0.98
CA SER A 53 0.06 -7.75 -1.67
C SER A 53 0.42 -7.49 -3.15
N ILE A 54 1.70 -7.39 -3.50
CA ILE A 54 2.18 -7.22 -4.88
C ILE A 54 1.61 -8.30 -5.83
N LYS A 55 1.57 -9.55 -5.40
CA LYS A 55 1.05 -10.66 -6.22
C LYS A 55 -0.44 -10.49 -6.48
N SER A 56 -1.16 -10.03 -5.47
CA SER A 56 -2.62 -9.88 -5.51
C SER A 56 -3.06 -8.64 -6.30
N LEU A 57 -2.21 -7.59 -6.44
CA LEU A 57 -2.56 -6.33 -7.13
C LEU A 57 -3.06 -6.53 -8.56
N ASN A 58 -2.64 -7.59 -9.25
CA ASN A 58 -3.09 -7.89 -10.61
C ASN A 58 -4.58 -8.22 -10.70
N ASN A 59 -5.15 -8.78 -9.63
CA ASN A 59 -6.51 -9.33 -9.64
C ASN A 59 -7.52 -8.31 -9.10
N SER A 60 -7.18 -7.64 -7.99
CA SER A 60 -8.12 -6.80 -7.24
C SER A 60 -7.40 -5.60 -6.62
N MET A 61 -6.75 -4.77 -7.46
CA MET A 61 -5.92 -3.64 -7.01
C MET A 61 -6.65 -2.72 -6.02
N LYS A 62 -7.88 -2.30 -6.34
CA LYS A 62 -8.68 -1.42 -5.48
C LYS A 62 -8.90 -2.02 -4.08
N ASP A 63 -9.35 -3.27 -4.02
CA ASP A 63 -9.72 -3.92 -2.76
C ASP A 63 -8.49 -4.16 -1.88
N ILE A 64 -7.36 -4.48 -2.49
CA ILE A 64 -6.09 -4.64 -1.79
C ILE A 64 -5.59 -3.31 -1.24
N LEU A 65 -5.72 -2.22 -1.99
CA LEU A 65 -5.34 -0.90 -1.52
C LEU A 65 -6.19 -0.48 -0.31
N ILE A 66 -7.49 -0.76 -0.33
CA ILE A 66 -8.38 -0.54 0.83
C ILE A 66 -7.93 -1.38 2.03
N LEU A 67 -7.68 -2.68 1.80
CA LEU A 67 -7.26 -3.58 2.87
C LEU A 67 -5.93 -3.13 3.50
N LEU A 68 -4.96 -2.70 2.68
CA LEU A 68 -3.69 -2.16 3.17
C LEU A 68 -3.86 -0.87 3.96
N MET A 69 -4.74 0.04 3.54
CA MET A 69 -5.05 1.24 4.31
C MET A 69 -5.64 0.90 5.68
N LEU A 70 -6.59 -0.03 5.72
CA LEU A 70 -7.21 -0.46 6.98
C LEU A 70 -6.21 -1.13 7.90
N LEU A 71 -5.39 -2.05 7.38
CA LEU A 71 -4.35 -2.71 8.16
C LEU A 71 -3.32 -1.72 8.70
N LEU A 72 -2.89 -0.75 7.88
CA LEU A 72 -1.94 0.27 8.30
C LEU A 72 -2.54 1.16 9.40
N LEU A 73 -3.80 1.58 9.27
CA LEU A 73 -4.50 2.33 10.31
C LEU A 73 -4.65 1.52 11.60
N SER A 74 -5.04 0.25 11.49
CA SER A 74 -5.17 -0.65 12.65
C SER A 74 -3.82 -0.89 13.33
N LEU A 75 -2.74 -1.06 12.57
CA LEU A 75 -1.39 -1.20 13.10
C LEU A 75 -0.97 0.07 13.86
N ASN A 76 -1.17 1.24 13.27
CA ASN A 76 -0.84 2.52 13.92
C ASN A 76 -1.66 2.76 15.18
N LEU A 77 -2.95 2.42 15.19
CA LEU A 77 -3.79 2.49 16.39
C LEU A 77 -3.34 1.51 17.48
N PHE A 78 -2.95 0.29 17.09
CA PHE A 78 -2.38 -0.68 18.01
C PHE A 78 -1.09 -0.15 18.63
N LEU A 79 -0.15 0.35 17.81
CA LEU A 79 1.09 0.91 18.32
C LEU A 79 0.85 2.12 19.23
N LEU A 80 -0.05 3.03 18.86
CA LEU A 80 -0.40 4.19 19.68
C LEU A 80 -0.86 3.79 21.10
N MET A 81 -1.61 2.69 21.23
CA MET A 81 -2.16 2.23 22.51
C MET A 81 -1.19 1.40 23.35
N PHE A 82 -0.33 0.60 22.70
CA PHE A 82 0.51 -0.38 23.39
C PHE A 82 1.99 0.01 23.46
N ASP A 83 2.48 0.83 22.52
CA ASP A 83 3.88 1.23 22.41
C ASP A 83 4.02 2.60 21.72
N ILE A 84 3.77 3.66 22.49
CA ILE A 84 3.75 5.04 21.96
C ILE A 84 5.12 5.49 21.45
N GLU A 85 6.21 5.02 22.04
CA GLU A 85 7.56 5.38 21.60
C GLU A 85 7.85 4.80 20.23
N PHE A 86 7.52 3.51 20.03
CA PHE A 86 7.64 2.88 18.72
C PHE A 86 6.69 3.49 17.69
N PHE A 87 5.46 3.84 18.10
CA PHE A 87 4.52 4.59 17.25
C PHE A 87 5.12 5.91 16.75
N ILE A 88 5.71 6.72 17.63
CA ILE A 88 6.30 8.01 17.25
C ILE A 88 7.42 7.81 16.23
N ARG A 89 8.33 6.85 16.46
CA ARG A 89 9.43 6.53 15.53
C ARG A 89 8.92 6.09 14.17
N GLN A 90 7.90 5.22 14.13
CA GLN A 90 7.35 4.66 12.90
C GLN A 90 6.31 5.55 12.21
N SER A 91 5.77 6.57 12.90
CA SER A 91 4.66 7.39 12.41
C SER A 91 4.96 8.08 11.07
N PHE A 92 6.19 8.53 10.86
CA PHE A 92 6.61 9.17 9.61
C PHE A 92 6.66 8.17 8.46
N GLY A 93 7.21 6.98 8.69
CA GLY A 93 7.21 5.88 7.71
C GLY A 93 5.79 5.47 7.34
N SER A 94 4.95 5.21 8.34
CA SER A 94 3.53 4.92 8.18
C SER A 94 2.78 6.00 7.40
N LEU A 95 3.08 7.28 7.61
CA LEU A 95 2.47 8.37 6.86
C LEU A 95 2.85 8.33 5.38
N ILE A 96 4.13 8.09 5.07
CA ILE A 96 4.61 7.96 3.68
C ILE A 96 3.90 6.78 2.98
N GLU A 97 3.78 5.65 3.67
CA GLU A 97 3.07 4.48 3.15
C GLU A 97 1.59 4.80 2.90
N PHE A 98 0.92 5.41 3.86
CA PHE A 98 -0.48 5.78 3.74
C PHE A 98 -0.72 6.70 2.54
N ILE A 99 0.10 7.75 2.38
CA ILE A 99 0.01 8.67 1.25
C ILE A 99 0.25 7.94 -0.07
N THR A 100 1.24 7.03 -0.10
CA THR A 100 1.56 6.25 -1.31
C THR A 100 0.38 5.35 -1.71
N ILE A 101 -0.20 4.61 -0.75
CA ILE A 101 -1.36 3.75 -0.98
C ILE A 101 -2.57 4.61 -1.42
N ALA A 102 -2.80 5.75 -0.77
CA ALA A 102 -3.90 6.67 -1.10
C ALA A 102 -3.77 7.25 -2.51
N PHE A 103 -2.55 7.58 -2.92
CA PHE A 103 -2.26 8.07 -4.25
C PHE A 103 -2.64 7.02 -5.32
N PHE A 104 -2.25 5.76 -5.13
CA PHE A 104 -2.61 4.70 -6.06
C PHE A 104 -4.11 4.42 -6.04
N PHE A 105 -4.74 4.40 -4.87
CA PHE A 105 -6.19 4.18 -4.73
C PHE A 105 -7.00 5.21 -5.51
N LYS A 106 -6.68 6.50 -5.33
CA LYS A 106 -7.32 7.60 -6.05
C LYS A 106 -7.15 7.47 -7.57
N ARG A 107 -5.98 7.04 -8.04
CA ARG A 107 -5.72 6.83 -9.46
C ARG A 107 -6.48 5.64 -10.03
N VAL A 108 -6.54 4.52 -9.31
CA VAL A 108 -7.28 3.33 -9.73
C VAL A 108 -8.76 3.62 -9.89
N ILE A 109 -9.40 4.25 -8.89
CA ILE A 109 -10.82 4.64 -8.98
C ILE A 109 -11.08 5.52 -10.21
N ARG A 110 -10.19 6.48 -10.47
CA ARG A 110 -10.34 7.40 -11.61
C ARG A 110 -10.27 6.66 -12.95
N GLU A 111 -9.37 5.70 -13.11
CA GLU A 111 -9.23 4.95 -14.36
C GLU A 111 -10.32 3.87 -14.51
N GLU A 112 -10.72 3.18 -13.43
CA GLU A 112 -11.86 2.24 -13.42
C GLU A 112 -13.17 2.95 -13.81
N GLY A 113 -13.46 4.12 -13.24
CA GLY A 113 -14.67 4.87 -13.57
C GLY A 113 -14.72 5.34 -15.04
N LYS A 114 -13.56 5.65 -15.63
CA LYS A 114 -13.48 5.98 -17.07
C LYS A 114 -13.72 4.76 -17.95
N LEU A 115 -13.25 3.59 -17.55
CA LEU A 115 -13.51 2.33 -18.25
C LEU A 115 -15.01 2.00 -18.25
N GLN A 116 -15.66 2.06 -17.10
CA GLN A 116 -17.10 1.83 -16.97
C GLN A 116 -17.94 2.78 -17.83
N THR A 117 -17.56 4.07 -17.88
CA THR A 117 -18.24 5.08 -18.73
C THR A 117 -18.07 4.80 -20.23
N LEU A 118 -16.95 4.19 -20.63
CA LEU A 118 -16.70 3.82 -22.02
C LEU A 118 -17.43 2.54 -22.40
N GLU A 119 -17.49 1.55 -21.51
CA GLU A 119 -18.25 0.31 -21.73
C GLU A 119 -19.74 0.57 -21.90
N SER A 120 -20.35 1.41 -21.04
CA SER A 120 -21.77 1.76 -21.13
C SER A 120 -22.15 2.56 -22.39
N ARG A 121 -21.17 3.16 -23.07
CA ARG A 121 -21.38 3.83 -24.37
C ARG A 121 -21.28 2.89 -25.56
N VAL A 122 -20.54 1.79 -25.42
CA VAL A 122 -20.32 0.81 -26.49
C VAL A 122 -21.40 -0.28 -26.46
N TYR A 123 -21.92 -0.61 -25.27
CA TYR A 123 -23.01 -1.54 -25.06
C TYR A 123 -24.12 -0.87 -24.23
N PRO A 124 -25.07 -0.16 -24.86
CA PRO A 124 -26.21 0.45 -24.17
C PRO A 124 -27.21 -0.60 -23.65
#